data_AF-A0A3P8JWY4-F1
#
_entry.id   AF-A0A3P8JWY4-F1
#
_cell.length_a   1.000
_cell.length_b   1.000
_cell.length_c   1.000
_cell.angle_alpha   90.00
_cell.angle_beta   90.00
_cell.angle_gamma   90.00
#
_symmetry.space_group_name_H-M   'P 1'
#
loop_
_entity.id
_entity.type
_entity.pdbx_description
1 polymer ?
#
loop_
_entity_poly.entity_id
_entity_poly.type
_entity_poly.pdbx_seq_one_letter_code
_entity_poly.pdbx_strand_id
1 'polypeptide(L)'
;MAHPSPLGSYAGPPAGTPFGGFPPQGPPPRPQSFAARYRWWLAGGSIALVAIIAVVTVVAVMTGGSDDTSPKAVVSRYLDALNRGDAATALSLSDPANDKRFLTDSALKAQYQRDKITGVQLSEGMSAGEFTTIAANYNVGDQVVSGSIKVNKRADGWKLEDGVLTVTLGTTTPAVLGLATLFGTKLSEGTTKINVFPGPLYWGTTTNNLQITSDSSVGSTLAPFTPSTRYMTVRTAVTESGAEAARQAVREWAEGCAKSRKWDASDVAGCKQMSYTLGTAGEVTWTAPTDYTKLTITPDALGAAKATVRGDLNWTAGGAGRQESVRQMIYGTVDLSANPAVFVSSF
;
A
#
# COMPACT_ATOMS: atom_id res chain seq x y z
N MET A 1 55.03 -25.91 55.93
CA MET A 1 55.82 -24.84 56.60
C MET A 1 54.83 -23.94 57.32
N ALA A 2 55.10 -23.69 58.59
CA ALA A 2 54.17 -23.13 59.55
C ALA A 2 54.37 -21.62 59.73
N HIS A 3 53.30 -20.99 60.23
CA HIS A 3 53.28 -19.82 61.12
C HIS A 3 53.19 -18.39 60.55
N PRO A 4 52.57 -17.47 61.35
CA PRO A 4 51.57 -16.49 60.90
C PRO A 4 51.86 -15.04 61.35
N SER A 5 50.98 -14.09 60.97
CA SER A 5 50.52 -12.86 61.70
C SER A 5 51.56 -11.86 62.32
N PRO A 6 51.19 -10.68 62.89
CA PRO A 6 50.10 -9.71 62.65
C PRO A 6 50.60 -8.22 62.69
N LEU A 7 49.63 -7.28 62.74
CA LEU A 7 49.65 -5.92 63.36
C LEU A 7 49.86 -4.69 62.46
N GLY A 8 48.98 -3.70 62.68
CA GLY A 8 49.22 -2.32 62.24
C GLY A 8 47.96 -1.47 62.12
N SER A 9 47.30 -1.16 63.24
CA SER A 9 46.26 -0.12 63.36
C SER A 9 46.85 1.30 63.28
N TYR A 10 46.27 2.17 62.45
CA TYR A 10 46.49 3.62 62.46
C TYR A 10 45.14 4.36 62.54
N ALA A 11 45.12 5.46 63.31
CA ALA A 11 43.96 6.30 63.59
C ALA A 11 44.12 7.72 62.98
N GLY A 12 43.00 8.26 62.45
CA GLY A 12 42.69 9.70 62.23
C GLY A 12 43.21 10.34 60.94
N PRO A 13 42.38 11.09 60.17
CA PRO A 13 41.89 12.42 60.58
C PRO A 13 40.37 12.67 60.40
N PRO A 14 39.83 13.82 60.85
CA PRO A 14 38.43 13.99 61.24
C PRO A 14 37.47 14.53 60.15
N ALA A 15 36.21 14.56 60.56
CA ALA A 15 34.97 14.80 59.83
C ALA A 15 34.82 16.13 59.05
N GLY A 16 33.99 16.09 58.00
CA GLY A 16 33.33 17.28 57.46
C GLY A 16 32.65 17.08 56.11
N THR A 17 31.37 16.68 56.11
CA THR A 17 30.22 17.32 55.40
C THR A 17 29.02 16.36 55.34
N PRO A 18 27.80 16.83 55.65
CA PRO A 18 26.62 15.97 55.77
C PRO A 18 26.01 15.59 54.40
N PHE A 19 25.74 14.30 54.22
CA PHE A 19 25.00 13.73 53.10
C PHE A 19 23.52 14.19 53.16
N GLY A 20 23.08 14.92 52.14
CA GLY A 20 21.67 15.16 51.86
C GLY A 20 21.01 13.91 51.28
N GLY A 21 19.88 13.50 51.87
CA GLY A 21 19.17 12.28 51.54
C GLY A 21 18.56 12.24 50.14
N PHE A 22 18.63 11.06 49.51
CA PHE A 22 17.82 10.71 48.34
C PHE A 22 16.39 10.39 48.77
N PRO A 23 15.35 10.91 48.08
CA PRO A 23 13.96 10.51 48.35
C PRO A 23 13.70 9.07 47.87
N PRO A 24 12.77 8.34 48.51
CA PRO A 24 12.52 6.93 48.23
C PRO A 24 11.92 6.70 46.84
N GLN A 25 12.45 5.69 46.14
CA GLN A 25 11.95 5.23 44.84
C GLN A 25 10.58 4.56 45.01
N GLY A 26 9.58 5.07 44.28
CA GLY A 26 8.25 4.45 44.18
C GLY A 26 8.28 3.15 43.36
N PRO A 27 7.26 2.29 43.52
CA PRO A 27 7.21 0.97 42.88
C PRO A 27 7.07 1.07 41.35
N PRO A 28 7.61 0.08 40.59
CA PRO A 28 7.62 0.12 39.14
C PRO A 28 6.20 0.00 38.55
N PRO A 29 5.89 0.72 37.45
CA PRO A 29 4.61 0.57 36.77
C PRO A 29 4.49 -0.80 36.09
N ARG A 30 3.33 -1.44 36.26
CA ARG A 30 2.96 -2.69 35.60
C ARG A 30 2.84 -2.50 34.08
N PRO A 31 3.25 -3.46 33.24
CA PRO A 31 2.98 -3.40 31.81
C PRO A 31 1.50 -3.68 31.54
N GLN A 32 0.78 -2.73 30.95
CA GLN A 32 -0.55 -2.95 30.40
C GLN A 32 -0.42 -3.37 28.94
N SER A 33 -1.07 -4.50 28.63
CA SER A 33 -1.03 -5.23 27.37
C SER A 33 -1.63 -4.49 26.18
N PHE A 34 -1.08 -4.82 25.02
CA PHE A 34 -1.53 -4.46 23.68
C PHE A 34 -2.99 -4.85 23.36
N ALA A 35 -3.54 -4.08 22.42
CA ALA A 35 -4.53 -4.47 21.42
C ALA A 35 -6.00 -4.62 21.85
N ALA A 36 -6.73 -3.50 21.83
CA ALA A 36 -8.06 -3.41 21.24
C ALA A 36 -8.48 -1.94 21.17
N ARG A 37 -9.25 -1.57 20.12
CA ARG A 37 -9.94 -0.28 19.88
C ARG A 37 -9.24 0.66 18.88
N TYR A 38 -9.24 0.26 17.63
CA TYR A 38 -9.40 1.22 16.53
C TYR A 38 -10.76 0.98 15.89
N ARG A 39 -11.80 1.61 16.45
CA ARG A 39 -13.12 1.75 15.81
C ARG A 39 -13.87 2.90 16.48
N TRP A 40 -14.03 3.98 15.70
CA TRP A 40 -15.13 4.94 15.68
C TRP A 40 -15.15 6.12 16.67
N TRP A 41 -15.52 7.29 16.11
CA TRP A 41 -15.88 8.59 16.71
C TRP A 41 -14.71 9.36 17.37
N LEU A 42 -14.63 10.69 17.37
CA LEU A 42 -15.17 11.83 16.62
C LEU A 42 -14.44 13.06 17.21
N ALA A 43 -14.49 14.20 16.50
CA ALA A 43 -14.61 15.56 17.03
C ALA A 43 -13.95 15.90 18.40
N GLY A 44 -12.97 16.80 18.38
CA GLY A 44 -12.61 17.52 19.61
C GLY A 44 -11.23 18.15 19.64
N GLY A 45 -11.07 19.25 18.90
CA GLY A 45 -10.36 20.44 19.39
C GLY A 45 -8.84 20.38 19.65
N SER A 46 -8.09 21.11 18.81
CA SER A 46 -7.07 22.09 19.24
C SER A 46 -6.60 22.83 17.97
N ILE A 47 -7.30 23.89 17.53
CA ILE A 47 -7.08 25.29 17.92
C ILE A 47 -5.59 25.58 18.15
N ALA A 48 -4.82 25.65 17.07
CA ALA A 48 -3.57 26.42 16.96
C ALA A 48 -3.08 26.53 15.50
N LEU A 49 -3.96 26.88 14.56
CA LEU A 49 -3.55 27.47 13.28
C LEU A 49 -4.68 28.33 12.67
N VAL A 50 -5.40 29.04 13.54
CA VAL A 50 -6.41 30.04 13.16
C VAL A 50 -5.78 31.42 13.36
N ALA A 51 -4.92 31.79 12.43
CA ALA A 51 -4.45 33.16 12.22
C ALA A 51 -3.80 33.23 10.82
N ILE A 52 -4.64 33.19 9.78
CA ILE A 52 -4.56 33.85 8.44
C ILE A 52 -5.72 33.26 7.61
N ILE A 53 -6.96 33.31 8.13
CA ILE A 53 -8.17 33.10 7.31
C ILE A 53 -9.23 34.08 7.80
N ALA A 54 -9.25 35.25 7.16
CA ALA A 54 -10.37 36.15 6.90
C ALA A 54 -9.74 37.28 6.06
N VAL A 55 -10.09 37.46 4.78
CA VAL A 55 -11.37 38.00 4.33
C VAL A 55 -11.80 37.40 2.98
N VAL A 56 -13.12 37.31 2.86
CA VAL A 56 -13.98 36.77 1.81
C VAL A 56 -14.02 37.65 0.55
N THR A 57 -14.21 36.99 -0.60
CA THR A 57 -14.66 37.45 -1.93
C THR A 57 -13.85 38.49 -2.71
N VAL A 58 -13.20 38.01 -3.78
CA VAL A 58 -13.47 38.53 -5.14
C VAL A 58 -13.69 37.35 -6.06
N VAL A 59 -14.90 37.23 -6.57
CA VAL A 59 -15.20 36.55 -7.82
C VAL A 59 -14.42 37.29 -8.91
N ALA A 60 -13.30 36.72 -9.38
CA ALA A 60 -12.68 37.17 -10.61
C ALA A 60 -13.45 36.55 -11.78
N VAL A 61 -14.65 37.09 -12.05
CA VAL A 61 -15.22 37.02 -13.38
C VAL A 61 -14.30 37.84 -14.29
N MET A 62 -13.95 37.23 -15.40
CA MET A 62 -13.22 37.76 -16.54
C MET A 62 -13.43 39.26 -16.76
N THR A 63 -12.34 40.02 -16.75
CA THR A 63 -12.27 41.34 -17.41
C THR A 63 -10.94 41.46 -18.16
N GLY A 64 -11.02 41.24 -19.47
CA GLY A 64 -10.40 42.08 -20.50
C GLY A 64 -8.89 42.31 -20.44
N GLY A 65 -8.16 41.48 -21.18
CA GLY A 65 -6.83 41.73 -21.69
C GLY A 65 -6.44 40.56 -22.58
N SER A 66 -6.21 40.82 -23.87
CA SER A 66 -5.88 39.82 -24.89
C SER A 66 -4.48 39.20 -24.65
N ASP A 67 -4.36 38.39 -23.59
CA ASP A 67 -3.13 37.74 -23.10
C ASP A 67 -3.22 36.20 -23.20
N ASP A 68 -3.90 35.68 -24.24
CA ASP A 68 -4.07 34.24 -24.49
C ASP A 68 -2.73 33.48 -24.68
N THR A 69 -1.62 34.22 -24.78
CA THR A 69 -0.26 33.71 -24.96
C THR A 69 0.64 33.93 -23.74
N SER A 70 0.13 34.31 -22.57
CA SER A 70 0.98 34.48 -21.37
C SER A 70 1.29 33.14 -20.67
N PRO A 71 2.45 33.00 -20.01
CA PRO A 71 2.79 31.86 -19.15
C PRO A 71 1.69 31.48 -18.15
N LYS A 72 1.13 32.50 -17.47
CA LYS A 72 0.07 32.35 -16.48
C LYS A 72 -1.24 31.86 -17.12
N ALA A 73 -1.61 32.40 -18.29
CA ALA A 73 -2.79 31.96 -19.02
C ALA A 73 -2.67 30.49 -19.45
N VAL A 74 -1.49 30.05 -19.89
CA VAL A 74 -1.24 28.65 -20.24
C VAL A 74 -1.42 27.71 -19.05
N VAL A 75 -0.89 28.05 -17.88
CA VAL A 75 -1.11 27.26 -16.65
C VAL A 75 -2.58 27.23 -16.25
N SER A 76 -3.27 28.37 -16.30
CA SER A 76 -4.71 28.44 -15.98
C SER A 76 -5.54 27.56 -16.92
N ARG A 77 -5.31 27.65 -18.23
CA ARG A 77 -6.01 26.85 -19.25
C ARG A 77 -5.72 25.36 -19.11
N TYR A 78 -4.49 25.02 -18.71
CA TYR A 78 -4.12 23.63 -18.46
C TYR A 78 -4.89 23.05 -17.26
N LEU A 79 -4.90 23.75 -16.12
CA LEU A 79 -5.65 23.30 -14.93
C LEU A 79 -7.16 23.20 -15.21
N ASP A 80 -7.71 24.13 -15.99
CA ASP A 80 -9.10 24.09 -16.44
C ASP A 80 -9.38 22.90 -17.39
N ALA A 81 -8.46 22.58 -18.31
CA ALA A 81 -8.56 21.40 -19.16
C ALA A 81 -8.54 20.09 -18.35
N LEU A 82 -7.69 19.99 -17.32
CA LEU A 82 -7.71 18.86 -16.39
C LEU A 82 -9.10 18.72 -15.72
N ASN A 83 -9.63 19.83 -15.21
CA ASN A 83 -10.90 19.87 -14.49
C ASN A 83 -12.13 19.51 -15.36
N ARG A 84 -12.08 19.86 -16.66
CA ARG A 84 -13.08 19.50 -17.67
C ARG A 84 -12.94 18.08 -18.22
N GLY A 85 -11.79 17.45 -18.01
CA GLY A 85 -11.49 16.15 -18.60
C GLY A 85 -11.19 16.21 -20.09
N ASP A 86 -10.53 17.28 -20.54
CA ASP A 86 -10.14 17.52 -21.94
C ASP A 86 -8.64 17.26 -22.11
N ALA A 87 -8.31 16.01 -22.48
CA ALA A 87 -6.92 15.57 -22.62
C ALA A 87 -6.25 16.21 -23.84
N ALA A 88 -6.98 16.46 -24.92
CA ALA A 88 -6.43 17.07 -26.12
C ALA A 88 -5.91 18.48 -25.83
N THR A 89 -6.71 19.31 -25.14
CA THR A 89 -6.27 20.65 -24.72
C THR A 89 -5.11 20.57 -23.73
N ALA A 90 -5.19 19.73 -22.70
CA ALA A 90 -4.12 19.59 -21.71
C ALA A 90 -2.77 19.19 -22.36
N LEU A 91 -2.79 18.23 -23.30
CA LEU A 91 -1.61 17.81 -24.05
C LEU A 91 -1.08 18.90 -24.97
N SER A 92 -1.95 19.67 -25.62
CA SER A 92 -1.54 20.79 -26.47
C SER A 92 -0.82 21.90 -25.71
N LEU A 93 -1.05 22.00 -24.40
CA LEU A 93 -0.43 23.00 -23.51
C LEU A 93 0.81 22.46 -22.79
N SER A 94 1.14 21.18 -22.98
CA SER A 94 2.27 20.51 -22.32
C SER A 94 3.39 20.23 -23.33
N ASP A 95 4.60 20.00 -22.82
CA ASP A 95 5.67 19.43 -23.63
C ASP A 95 5.27 18.03 -24.15
N PRO A 96 5.76 17.60 -25.32
CA PRO A 96 5.34 16.36 -25.95
C PRO A 96 5.65 15.12 -25.09
N ALA A 97 4.68 14.21 -24.98
CA ALA A 97 4.84 12.91 -24.36
C ALA A 97 4.90 11.79 -25.41
N ASN A 98 5.88 10.89 -25.27
CA ASN A 98 6.12 9.77 -26.19
C ASN A 98 5.08 8.65 -26.05
N ASP A 99 4.66 8.35 -24.81
CA ASP A 99 3.60 7.38 -24.52
C ASP A 99 2.33 8.15 -24.08
N LYS A 100 1.21 7.88 -24.75
CA LYS A 100 -0.09 8.51 -24.49
C LYS A 100 -1.17 7.53 -24.03
N ARG A 101 -0.82 6.27 -23.75
CA ARG A 101 -1.80 5.21 -23.43
C ARG A 101 -2.76 5.55 -22.28
N PHE A 102 -2.31 6.34 -21.31
CA PHE A 102 -3.10 6.78 -20.16
C PHE A 102 -3.40 8.28 -20.17
N LEU A 103 -3.10 8.98 -21.27
CA LEU A 103 -3.32 10.42 -21.43
C LEU A 103 -4.63 10.66 -22.20
N THR A 104 -5.74 10.25 -21.60
CA THR A 104 -7.08 10.25 -22.22
C THR A 104 -8.09 11.07 -21.43
N ASP A 105 -9.18 11.47 -22.09
CA ASP A 105 -10.32 12.13 -21.44
C ASP A 105 -10.92 11.26 -20.33
N SER A 106 -10.96 9.93 -20.53
CA SER A 106 -11.47 9.00 -19.53
C SER A 106 -10.60 8.96 -18.28
N ALA A 107 -9.28 9.04 -18.43
CA ALA A 107 -8.36 9.13 -17.30
C ALA A 107 -8.58 10.44 -16.53
N LEU A 108 -8.60 11.60 -17.21
CA LEU A 108 -8.86 12.88 -16.53
C LEU A 108 -10.23 12.93 -15.86
N LYS A 109 -11.26 12.38 -16.50
CA LYS A 109 -12.59 12.26 -15.90
C LYS A 109 -12.54 11.38 -14.64
N ALA A 110 -11.84 10.26 -14.66
CA ALA A 110 -11.64 9.47 -13.46
C ALA A 110 -10.95 10.29 -12.36
N GLN A 111 -9.89 11.04 -12.69
CA GLN A 111 -9.10 11.88 -11.78
C GLN A 111 -9.90 13.00 -11.12
N TYR A 112 -10.66 13.76 -11.90
CA TYR A 112 -11.24 15.03 -11.47
C TYR A 112 -12.77 15.06 -11.47
N GLN A 113 -13.47 13.93 -11.64
CA GLN A 113 -14.93 13.91 -11.49
C GLN A 113 -15.36 14.13 -10.04
N ARG A 114 -14.65 13.54 -9.08
CA ARG A 114 -14.96 13.65 -7.64
C ARG A 114 -14.27 14.84 -7.00
N ASP A 115 -12.97 14.97 -7.25
CA ASP A 115 -12.12 15.97 -6.61
C ASP A 115 -11.77 17.07 -7.61
N LYS A 116 -12.66 18.05 -7.76
CA LYS A 116 -12.48 19.17 -8.71
C LYS A 116 -11.32 20.08 -8.31
N ILE A 117 -10.68 20.69 -9.32
CA ILE A 117 -9.72 21.76 -9.11
C ILE A 117 -10.48 23.06 -8.81
N THR A 118 -10.20 23.70 -7.68
CA THR A 118 -10.86 24.95 -7.26
C THR A 118 -9.86 25.92 -6.61
N GLY A 119 -10.28 27.17 -6.41
CA GLY A 119 -9.49 28.15 -5.64
C GLY A 119 -8.14 28.50 -6.25
N VAL A 120 -8.01 28.42 -7.59
CA VAL A 120 -6.74 28.61 -8.30
C VAL A 120 -6.22 30.03 -8.13
N GLN A 121 -5.03 30.15 -7.53
CA GLN A 121 -4.26 31.37 -7.37
C GLN A 121 -2.92 31.17 -8.07
N LEU A 122 -2.64 32.03 -9.05
CA LEU A 122 -1.41 31.98 -9.84
C LEU A 122 -0.69 33.32 -9.75
N SER A 123 0.61 33.26 -9.50
CA SER A 123 1.50 34.42 -9.57
C SER A 123 2.75 34.08 -10.36
N GLU A 124 3.28 35.07 -11.07
CA GLU A 124 4.55 34.91 -11.77
C GLU A 124 5.68 34.74 -10.74
N GLY A 125 6.62 33.85 -11.07
CA GLY A 125 7.79 33.58 -10.29
C GLY A 125 9.05 33.99 -11.03
N MET A 126 10.08 33.15 -10.91
CA MET A 126 11.38 33.40 -11.53
C MET A 126 11.29 33.20 -13.04
N SER A 127 11.80 34.17 -13.79
CA SER A 127 11.97 34.08 -15.24
C SER A 127 13.46 34.08 -15.59
N ALA A 128 13.89 33.15 -16.44
CA ALA A 128 15.27 33.09 -16.92
C ALA A 128 15.32 32.52 -18.35
N GLY A 129 15.83 33.31 -19.29
CA GLY A 129 15.92 32.92 -20.70
C GLY A 129 14.54 32.56 -21.28
N GLU A 130 14.42 31.32 -21.77
CA GLU A 130 13.20 30.81 -22.39
C GLU A 130 12.29 30.04 -21.42
N PHE A 131 12.48 30.14 -20.11
CA PHE A 131 11.56 29.56 -19.13
C PHE A 131 11.13 30.57 -18.07
N THR A 132 9.95 30.32 -17.52
CA THR A 132 9.46 30.99 -16.31
C THR A 132 8.77 29.98 -15.40
N THR A 133 8.70 30.32 -14.11
CA THR A 133 7.93 29.54 -13.14
C THR A 133 6.68 30.30 -12.73
N ILE A 134 5.57 29.57 -12.60
CA ILE A 134 4.31 30.08 -12.09
C ILE A 134 4.09 29.45 -10.73
N ALA A 135 4.11 30.26 -9.67
CA ALA A 135 3.69 29.81 -8.36
C ALA A 135 2.17 29.58 -8.40
N ALA A 136 1.74 28.38 -8.01
CA ALA A 136 0.37 27.94 -8.06
C ALA A 136 -0.07 27.45 -6.69
N ASN A 137 -1.22 27.94 -6.24
CA ASN A 137 -1.90 27.46 -5.06
C ASN A 137 -3.37 27.19 -5.43
N TYR A 138 -3.85 25.97 -5.22
CA TYR A 138 -5.19 25.54 -5.57
C TYR A 138 -5.62 24.34 -4.72
N ASN A 139 -6.89 23.98 -4.79
CA ASN A 139 -7.41 22.79 -4.14
C ASN A 139 -7.74 21.71 -5.15
N VAL A 140 -7.53 20.45 -4.79
CA VAL A 140 -8.04 19.26 -5.49
C VAL A 140 -8.92 18.51 -4.49
N GLY A 141 -10.24 18.63 -4.63
CA GLY A 141 -11.15 18.25 -3.54
C GLY A 141 -10.81 19.05 -2.28
N ASP A 142 -10.59 18.35 -1.17
CA ASP A 142 -10.21 18.95 0.12
C ASP A 142 -8.68 19.14 0.31
N GLN A 143 -7.87 18.76 -0.68
CA GLN A 143 -6.40 18.82 -0.58
C GLN A 143 -5.88 20.14 -1.13
N VAL A 144 -5.13 20.87 -0.31
CA VAL A 144 -4.39 22.07 -0.76
C VAL A 144 -3.12 21.63 -1.50
N VAL A 145 -2.95 22.14 -2.71
CA VAL A 145 -1.80 21.89 -3.58
C VAL A 145 -1.09 23.20 -3.84
N SER A 146 0.19 23.27 -3.45
CA SER A 146 1.02 24.47 -3.59
C SER A 146 2.40 24.13 -4.11
N GLY A 147 2.92 24.92 -5.05
CA GLY A 147 4.22 24.72 -5.65
C GLY A 147 4.44 25.57 -6.89
N SER A 148 5.54 25.30 -7.60
CA SER A 148 5.94 26.04 -8.80
C SER A 148 5.82 25.17 -10.04
N ILE A 149 5.11 25.68 -11.05
CA ILE A 149 4.92 25.05 -12.35
C ILE A 149 5.89 25.73 -13.32
N LYS A 150 6.79 24.95 -13.94
CA LYS A 150 7.71 25.47 -14.95
C LYS A 150 7.05 25.44 -16.32
N VAL A 151 7.14 26.57 -17.02
CA VAL A 151 6.69 26.71 -18.39
C VAL A 151 7.83 27.20 -19.27
N ASN A 152 7.96 26.57 -20.43
CA ASN A 152 9.01 26.82 -21.41
C ASN A 152 8.41 27.51 -22.63
N LYS A 153 9.13 28.49 -23.17
CA LYS A 153 8.81 29.11 -24.46
C LYS A 153 9.22 28.14 -25.56
N ARG A 154 8.28 27.83 -26.45
CA ARG A 154 8.48 27.03 -27.66
C ARG A 154 8.13 27.88 -28.88
N ALA A 155 8.44 27.38 -30.08
CA ALA A 155 8.14 28.06 -31.33
C ALA A 155 6.63 28.35 -31.51
N ASP A 156 5.77 27.49 -30.95
CA ASP A 156 4.30 27.58 -31.02
C ASP A 156 3.66 28.19 -29.76
N GLY A 157 4.46 28.75 -28.85
CA GLY A 157 3.98 29.41 -27.63
C GLY A 157 4.54 28.81 -26.34
N TRP A 158 3.99 29.18 -25.19
CA TRP A 158 4.40 28.63 -23.90
C TRP A 158 3.80 27.23 -23.68
N LYS A 159 4.58 26.32 -23.09
CA LYS A 159 4.19 24.95 -22.75
C LYS A 159 4.62 24.59 -21.34
N LEU A 160 3.83 23.79 -20.63
CA LEU A 160 4.21 23.21 -19.34
C LEU A 160 5.27 22.13 -19.55
N GLU A 161 6.37 22.21 -18.79
CA GLU A 161 7.40 21.15 -18.79
C GLU A 161 6.83 19.85 -18.22
N ASP A 162 6.15 19.97 -17.06
CA ASP A 162 5.64 18.83 -16.29
C ASP A 162 4.11 18.71 -16.37
N GLY A 163 3.53 19.14 -17.49
CA GLY A 163 2.10 18.95 -17.78
C GLY A 163 1.72 17.48 -18.07
N VAL A 164 2.73 16.63 -18.31
CA VAL A 164 2.61 15.18 -18.29
C VAL A 164 3.68 14.62 -17.37
N LEU A 165 3.29 13.76 -16.44
CA LEU A 165 4.20 13.20 -15.45
C LEU A 165 4.65 11.82 -15.89
N THR A 166 5.98 11.61 -15.94
CA THR A 166 6.57 10.28 -16.11
C THR A 166 6.74 9.63 -14.74
N VAL A 167 6.00 8.56 -14.51
CA VAL A 167 6.10 7.75 -13.28
C VAL A 167 6.87 6.47 -13.60
N THR A 168 7.97 6.26 -12.89
CA THR A 168 8.72 5.00 -12.91
C THR A 168 8.08 4.04 -11.91
N LEU A 169 7.69 2.87 -12.39
CA LEU A 169 7.06 1.83 -11.59
C LEU A 169 8.11 0.88 -11.05
N GLY A 170 8.19 0.80 -9.72
CA GLY A 170 8.94 -0.22 -9.00
C GLY A 170 8.03 -1.38 -8.61
N THR A 171 8.53 -2.61 -8.75
CA THR A 171 7.89 -3.80 -8.20
C THR A 171 8.96 -4.81 -7.82
N THR A 172 8.72 -5.58 -6.76
CA THR A 172 9.57 -6.74 -6.43
C THR A 172 9.27 -7.94 -7.32
N THR A 173 8.14 -7.92 -8.03
CA THR A 173 7.66 -9.02 -8.88
C THR A 173 7.05 -8.45 -10.16
N PRO A 174 7.75 -8.51 -11.31
CA PRO A 174 7.28 -7.93 -12.58
C PRO A 174 5.88 -8.38 -13.01
N ALA A 175 5.54 -9.65 -12.77
CA ALA A 175 4.23 -10.22 -13.11
C ALA A 175 3.04 -9.49 -12.42
N VAL A 176 3.26 -8.76 -11.32
CA VAL A 176 2.22 -7.94 -10.66
C VAL A 176 1.64 -6.92 -11.63
N LEU A 177 2.49 -6.34 -12.49
CA LEU A 177 2.04 -5.34 -13.45
C LEU A 177 1.15 -5.95 -14.55
N GLY A 178 1.33 -7.23 -14.87
CA GLY A 178 0.43 -7.94 -15.79
C GLY A 178 -0.98 -8.15 -15.23
N LEU A 179 -1.15 -8.04 -13.91
CA LEU A 179 -2.44 -8.15 -13.24
C LEU A 179 -3.10 -6.79 -13.03
N ALA A 180 -2.31 -5.72 -13.03
CA ALA A 180 -2.76 -4.37 -12.74
C ALA A 180 -3.51 -3.74 -13.93
N THR A 181 -4.49 -2.91 -13.59
CA THR A 181 -5.11 -1.95 -14.52
C THR A 181 -4.93 -0.55 -13.98
N LEU A 182 -4.76 0.43 -14.87
CA LEU A 182 -4.72 1.86 -14.54
C LEU A 182 -5.78 2.56 -15.36
N PHE A 183 -6.69 3.25 -14.69
CA PHE A 183 -7.90 3.84 -15.30
C PHE A 183 -8.70 2.80 -16.12
N GLY A 184 -8.70 1.53 -15.68
CA GLY A 184 -9.36 0.41 -16.36
C GLY A 184 -8.56 -0.22 -17.51
N THR A 185 -7.44 0.39 -17.93
CA THR A 185 -6.58 -0.16 -18.99
C THR A 185 -5.54 -1.11 -18.39
N LYS A 186 -5.46 -2.33 -18.91
CA LYS A 186 -4.51 -3.36 -18.45
C LYS A 186 -3.06 -2.95 -18.75
N LEU A 187 -2.15 -3.19 -17.79
CA LEU A 187 -0.72 -3.03 -17.97
C LEU A 187 -0.08 -4.32 -18.50
N SER A 188 1.04 -4.17 -19.23
CA SER A 188 1.91 -5.29 -19.57
C SER A 188 2.90 -5.56 -18.44
N GLU A 189 3.29 -6.82 -18.23
CA GLU A 189 4.25 -7.21 -17.16
C GLU A 189 5.57 -6.44 -17.22
N GLY A 190 6.05 -6.08 -18.42
CA GLY A 190 7.28 -5.31 -18.61
C GLY A 190 7.15 -3.78 -18.46
N THR A 191 6.02 -3.26 -17.99
CA THR A 191 5.77 -1.80 -17.94
C THR A 191 6.59 -1.14 -16.83
N THR A 192 7.71 -0.50 -17.15
CA THR A 192 8.56 0.17 -16.15
C THR A 192 8.29 1.67 -16.00
N LYS A 193 7.63 2.27 -16.99
CA LYS A 193 7.29 3.70 -17.01
C LYS A 193 5.89 3.90 -17.57
N ILE A 194 5.19 4.87 -17.00
CA ILE A 194 3.89 5.34 -17.47
C ILE A 194 3.90 6.86 -17.54
N ASN A 195 3.15 7.41 -18.49
CA ASN A 195 2.85 8.82 -18.56
C ASN A 195 1.41 9.05 -18.16
N VAL A 196 1.20 9.96 -17.20
CA VAL A 196 -0.12 10.28 -16.64
C VAL A 196 -0.28 11.78 -16.53
N PHE A 197 -1.52 12.24 -16.55
CA PHE A 197 -1.80 13.59 -16.09
C PHE A 197 -1.60 13.68 -14.57
N PRO A 198 -1.23 14.87 -14.05
CA PRO A 198 -1.34 15.19 -12.64
C PRO A 198 -2.72 14.79 -12.09
N GLY A 199 -2.76 14.41 -10.82
CA GLY A 199 -3.96 13.99 -10.11
C GLY A 199 -3.91 12.54 -9.61
N PRO A 200 -4.99 12.10 -8.92
CA PRO A 200 -5.11 10.76 -8.36
C PRO A 200 -4.88 9.65 -9.40
N LEU A 201 -4.31 8.52 -9.01
CA LEU A 201 -4.21 7.35 -9.89
C LEU A 201 -5.19 6.26 -9.43
N TYR A 202 -6.03 5.79 -10.35
CA TYR A 202 -6.99 4.73 -10.05
C TYR A 202 -6.49 3.39 -10.55
N TRP A 203 -5.98 2.61 -9.60
CA TRP A 203 -5.53 1.25 -9.81
C TRP A 203 -6.67 0.25 -9.70
N GLY A 204 -6.64 -0.75 -10.57
CA GLY A 204 -7.49 -1.92 -10.52
C GLY A 204 -6.69 -3.18 -10.80
N THR A 205 -7.40 -4.29 -10.91
CA THR A 205 -6.86 -5.64 -11.04
C THR A 205 -7.69 -6.42 -12.06
N THR A 206 -7.10 -7.45 -12.66
CA THR A 206 -7.79 -8.39 -13.55
C THR A 206 -8.43 -9.57 -12.81
N THR A 207 -8.23 -9.67 -11.49
CA THR A 207 -8.81 -10.72 -10.63
C THR A 207 -9.40 -10.11 -9.36
N ASN A 208 -10.53 -10.64 -8.90
CA ASN A 208 -11.18 -10.21 -7.65
C ASN A 208 -10.47 -10.75 -6.39
N ASN A 209 -9.50 -11.64 -6.53
CA ASN A 209 -8.78 -12.25 -5.39
C ASN A 209 -7.64 -11.38 -4.86
N LEU A 210 -7.24 -10.37 -5.63
CA LEU A 210 -6.12 -9.49 -5.32
C LEU A 210 -6.56 -8.05 -5.49
N GLN A 211 -5.92 -7.13 -4.78
CA GLN A 211 -6.02 -5.69 -5.02
C GLN A 211 -4.63 -5.14 -5.31
N ILE A 212 -4.54 -4.19 -6.23
CA ILE A 212 -3.30 -3.44 -6.44
C ILE A 212 -3.23 -2.34 -5.39
N THR A 213 -2.08 -2.25 -4.74
CA THR A 213 -1.74 -1.15 -3.83
C THR A 213 -0.50 -0.44 -4.33
N SER A 214 -0.41 0.87 -4.08
CA SER A 214 0.77 1.66 -4.35
C SER A 214 1.21 2.40 -3.10
N ASP A 215 2.48 2.80 -3.01
CA ASP A 215 2.91 3.75 -1.98
C ASP A 215 2.17 5.09 -2.16
N SER A 216 1.48 5.50 -1.08
CA SER A 216 0.51 6.59 -1.09
C SER A 216 1.12 7.98 -1.29
N SER A 217 2.45 8.13 -1.12
CA SER A 217 3.12 9.42 -1.20
C SER A 217 3.12 10.02 -2.61
N VAL A 218 2.96 9.19 -3.64
CA VAL A 218 2.99 9.64 -5.03
C VAL A 218 1.60 9.80 -5.62
N GLY A 219 0.66 8.88 -5.36
CA GLY A 219 -0.63 8.82 -6.04
C GLY A 219 -1.58 10.00 -5.79
N SER A 220 -1.65 10.55 -4.57
CA SER A 220 -2.58 11.65 -4.22
C SER A 220 -2.00 13.06 -4.44
N THR A 221 -0.72 13.16 -4.78
CA THR A 221 0.06 14.42 -4.77
C THR A 221 0.79 14.65 -6.08
N LEU A 222 0.36 13.98 -7.16
CA LEU A 222 0.84 14.25 -8.51
C LEU A 222 0.36 15.64 -8.95
N ALA A 223 1.09 16.68 -8.60
CA ALA A 223 0.95 18.01 -9.15
C ALA A 223 1.99 18.23 -10.26
N PRO A 224 1.74 19.11 -11.24
CA PRO A 224 2.67 19.45 -12.33
C PRO A 224 3.83 20.33 -11.84
N PHE A 225 4.48 19.92 -10.74
CA PHE A 225 5.59 20.62 -10.12
C PHE A 225 6.93 19.92 -10.42
N THR A 226 7.97 20.73 -10.59
CA THR A 226 9.33 20.28 -10.86
C THR A 226 10.02 19.73 -9.59
N PRO A 227 10.87 18.69 -9.70
CA PRO A 227 11.14 17.86 -10.89
C PRO A 227 9.94 16.94 -11.23
N SER A 228 9.81 16.41 -12.45
CA SER A 228 8.68 15.54 -12.87
C SER A 228 8.83 14.05 -12.59
N THR A 229 10.05 13.53 -12.45
CA THR A 229 10.23 12.08 -12.27
C THR A 229 9.65 11.66 -10.92
N ARG A 230 8.74 10.70 -10.96
CA ARG A 230 8.14 10.10 -9.76
C ARG A 230 8.49 8.62 -9.72
N TYR A 231 8.74 8.10 -8.53
CA TYR A 231 8.93 6.67 -8.30
C TYR A 231 7.78 6.16 -7.48
N MET A 232 7.13 5.11 -7.96
CA MET A 232 5.99 4.51 -7.26
C MET A 232 6.17 3.00 -7.20
N THR A 233 6.01 2.44 -6.01
CA THR A 233 6.07 1.00 -5.81
C THR A 233 4.67 0.41 -5.92
N VAL A 234 4.48 -0.49 -6.88
CA VAL A 234 3.23 -1.24 -7.06
C VAL A 234 3.34 -2.60 -6.37
N ARG A 235 2.32 -2.96 -5.60
CA ARG A 235 2.23 -4.20 -4.82
C ARG A 235 0.85 -4.82 -4.97
N THR A 236 0.71 -6.06 -4.49
CA THR A 236 -0.57 -6.74 -4.35
C THR A 236 -0.91 -6.93 -2.88
N ALA A 237 -2.20 -6.95 -2.57
CA ALA A 237 -2.72 -7.48 -1.33
C ALA A 237 -3.85 -8.47 -1.63
N VAL A 238 -4.03 -9.47 -0.77
CA VAL A 238 -5.13 -10.43 -0.87
C VAL A 238 -6.41 -9.75 -0.40
N THR A 239 -7.47 -9.83 -1.20
CA THR A 239 -8.80 -9.33 -0.84
C THR A 239 -9.51 -10.32 0.08
N GLU A 240 -10.64 -9.91 0.67
CA GLU A 240 -11.48 -10.84 1.45
C GLU A 240 -11.98 -12.02 0.60
N SER A 241 -12.39 -11.77 -0.64
CA SER A 241 -12.75 -12.80 -1.60
C SER A 241 -11.58 -13.71 -1.95
N GLY A 242 -10.37 -13.17 -2.10
CA GLY A 242 -9.17 -13.98 -2.32
C GLY A 242 -8.81 -14.85 -1.13
N ALA A 243 -8.95 -14.33 0.08
CA ALA A 243 -8.76 -15.10 1.30
C ALA A 243 -9.78 -16.24 1.40
N GLU A 244 -11.04 -15.98 1.05
CA GLU A 244 -12.06 -17.02 1.05
C GLU A 244 -11.85 -18.07 -0.03
N ALA A 245 -11.44 -17.66 -1.24
CA ALA A 245 -11.05 -18.57 -2.32
C ALA A 245 -9.88 -19.49 -1.89
N ALA A 246 -8.89 -18.94 -1.18
CA ALA A 246 -7.78 -19.74 -0.64
C ALA A 246 -8.24 -20.72 0.45
N ARG A 247 -9.13 -20.31 1.36
CA ARG A 247 -9.70 -21.25 2.36
C ARG A 247 -10.52 -22.35 1.70
N GLN A 248 -11.29 -22.01 0.66
CA GLN A 248 -12.06 -22.98 -0.11
C GLN A 248 -11.15 -23.99 -0.81
N ALA A 249 -10.06 -23.53 -1.42
CA ALA A 249 -9.08 -24.41 -2.05
C ALA A 249 -8.44 -25.39 -1.04
N VAL A 250 -8.16 -24.92 0.18
CA VAL A 250 -7.63 -25.78 1.26
C VAL A 250 -8.70 -26.75 1.78
N ARG A 251 -9.98 -26.35 1.84
CA ARG A 251 -11.11 -27.24 2.17
C ARG A 251 -11.22 -28.37 1.17
N GLU A 252 -11.25 -28.07 -0.12
CA GLU A 252 -11.35 -29.05 -1.19
C GLU A 252 -10.16 -30.02 -1.20
N TRP A 253 -8.94 -29.52 -0.98
CA TRP A 253 -7.76 -30.36 -0.78
C TRP A 253 -7.93 -31.28 0.44
N ALA A 254 -8.41 -30.75 1.57
CA ALA A 254 -8.56 -31.53 2.79
C ALA A 254 -9.64 -32.62 2.68
N GLU A 255 -10.77 -32.30 2.04
CA GLU A 255 -11.83 -33.25 1.70
C GLU A 255 -11.31 -34.35 0.75
N GLY A 256 -10.45 -33.99 -0.21
CA GLY A 256 -9.73 -34.94 -1.05
C GLY A 256 -8.86 -35.90 -0.23
N CYS A 257 -8.09 -35.37 0.71
CA CYS A 257 -7.23 -36.15 1.60
C CYS A 257 -8.00 -37.05 2.57
N ALA A 258 -9.21 -36.65 3.00
CA ALA A 258 -10.07 -37.47 3.87
C ALA A 258 -10.56 -38.77 3.19
N LYS A 259 -10.39 -38.90 1.86
CA LYS A 259 -10.69 -40.13 1.11
C LYS A 259 -9.63 -41.21 1.32
N SER A 260 -8.48 -40.88 1.91
CA SER A 260 -7.46 -41.86 2.28
C SER A 260 -8.01 -42.92 3.23
N ARG A 261 -7.44 -44.12 3.14
CA ARG A 261 -7.69 -45.24 4.04
C ARG A 261 -6.46 -45.74 4.79
N LYS A 262 -5.31 -45.09 4.58
CA LYS A 262 -4.05 -45.43 5.27
C LYS A 262 -3.80 -44.51 6.45
N TRP A 263 -3.11 -45.04 7.46
CA TRP A 263 -2.71 -44.30 8.66
C TRP A 263 -1.76 -43.12 8.38
N ASP A 264 -1.08 -43.09 7.22
CA ASP A 264 -0.13 -42.05 6.80
C ASP A 264 -0.59 -41.25 5.57
N ALA A 265 -1.82 -41.48 5.13
CA ALA A 265 -2.41 -40.90 3.93
C ALA A 265 -1.62 -41.04 2.62
N SER A 266 -0.69 -41.99 2.56
CA SER A 266 0.20 -42.19 1.40
C SER A 266 -0.50 -42.70 0.15
N ASP A 267 -1.74 -43.17 0.26
CA ASP A 267 -2.60 -43.60 -0.85
C ASP A 267 -3.28 -42.44 -1.60
N VAL A 268 -3.24 -41.21 -1.06
CA VAL A 268 -3.75 -40.01 -1.74
C VAL A 268 -2.60 -39.03 -1.99
N ALA A 269 -2.38 -38.69 -3.26
CA ALA A 269 -1.30 -37.79 -3.65
C ALA A 269 -1.45 -36.40 -3.00
N GLY A 270 -0.34 -35.84 -2.51
CA GLY A 270 -0.33 -34.51 -1.88
C GLY A 270 -0.84 -34.48 -0.42
N CYS A 271 -1.24 -35.63 0.13
CA CYS A 271 -1.69 -35.76 1.52
C CYS A 271 -0.53 -36.23 2.42
N LYS A 272 -0.57 -35.80 3.68
CA LYS A 272 0.53 -35.96 4.66
C LYS A 272 0.03 -36.12 6.10
N GLN A 273 -1.29 -36.12 6.31
CA GLN A 273 -1.85 -36.37 7.64
C GLN A 273 -1.51 -37.81 8.07
N MET A 274 -1.11 -37.97 9.33
CA MET A 274 -0.65 -39.24 9.84
C MET A 274 -1.06 -39.47 11.29
N SER A 275 -1.44 -40.72 11.59
CA SER A 275 -1.83 -41.19 12.91
C SER A 275 -0.84 -42.26 13.38
N TYR A 276 -0.03 -41.93 14.38
CA TYR A 276 0.90 -42.90 14.98
C TYR A 276 0.18 -43.90 15.90
N THR A 277 -0.96 -43.51 16.47
CA THR A 277 -1.74 -44.31 17.43
C THR A 277 -2.52 -45.44 16.74
N LEU A 278 -2.98 -45.22 15.50
CA LEU A 278 -3.66 -46.22 14.68
C LEU A 278 -2.69 -47.03 13.81
N GLY A 279 -1.37 -46.85 13.99
CA GLY A 279 -0.29 -47.42 13.17
C GLY A 279 -0.51 -48.88 12.72
N THR A 280 -0.31 -49.12 11.42
CA THR A 280 -0.50 -50.35 10.58
C THR A 280 -1.76 -51.22 10.81
N ALA A 281 -2.55 -50.98 11.85
CA ALA A 281 -3.68 -51.79 12.24
C ALA A 281 -4.98 -51.25 11.63
N GLY A 282 -5.45 -51.91 10.58
CA GLY A 282 -6.78 -51.71 10.00
C GLY A 282 -6.91 -50.49 9.08
N GLU A 283 -8.10 -50.38 8.48
CA GLU A 283 -8.48 -49.27 7.61
C GLU A 283 -8.75 -48.02 8.48
N VAL A 284 -8.07 -46.91 8.18
CA VAL A 284 -8.27 -45.64 8.88
C VAL A 284 -9.31 -44.82 8.15
N THR A 285 -10.31 -44.31 8.87
CA THR A 285 -11.26 -43.33 8.34
C THR A 285 -10.83 -41.94 8.78
N TRP A 286 -10.48 -41.10 7.81
CA TRP A 286 -10.18 -39.69 8.02
C TRP A 286 -11.44 -38.84 7.87
N THR A 287 -11.63 -37.88 8.77
CA THR A 287 -12.61 -36.80 8.62
C THR A 287 -11.87 -35.49 8.43
N ALA A 288 -12.24 -34.75 7.38
CA ALA A 288 -11.66 -33.45 7.08
C ALA A 288 -11.91 -32.45 8.24
N PRO A 289 -10.98 -31.51 8.47
CA PRO A 289 -11.20 -30.41 9.41
C PRO A 289 -12.44 -29.59 9.04
N THR A 290 -13.08 -28.98 10.04
CA THR A 290 -14.19 -28.03 9.82
C THR A 290 -13.82 -26.59 10.18
N ASP A 291 -12.72 -26.40 10.91
CA ASP A 291 -12.21 -25.09 11.32
C ASP A 291 -10.92 -24.75 10.57
N TYR A 292 -11.00 -23.71 9.73
CA TYR A 292 -9.91 -23.18 8.92
C TYR A 292 -9.53 -21.75 9.34
N THR A 293 -10.06 -21.27 10.47
CA THR A 293 -9.86 -19.88 10.93
C THR A 293 -8.42 -19.62 11.39
N LYS A 294 -7.67 -20.67 11.73
CA LYS A 294 -6.25 -20.61 12.12
C LYS A 294 -5.28 -20.58 10.94
N LEU A 295 -5.79 -20.52 9.71
CA LEU A 295 -4.95 -20.36 8.53
C LEU A 295 -4.60 -18.88 8.32
N THR A 296 -3.31 -18.62 8.28
CA THR A 296 -2.75 -17.37 7.80
C THR A 296 -2.58 -17.45 6.29
N ILE A 297 -3.16 -16.49 5.59
CA ILE A 297 -3.06 -16.35 4.13
C ILE A 297 -2.34 -15.04 3.86
N THR A 298 -1.14 -15.14 3.30
CA THR A 298 -0.28 -13.99 3.04
C THR A 298 0.01 -13.92 1.54
N PRO A 299 -0.07 -12.75 0.89
CA PRO A 299 0.43 -12.61 -0.48
C PRO A 299 1.87 -13.09 -0.56
N ASP A 300 2.18 -13.91 -1.56
CA ASP A 300 3.56 -14.31 -1.83
C ASP A 300 4.30 -13.08 -2.37
N ALA A 301 5.30 -12.62 -1.62
CA ALA A 301 6.09 -11.45 -1.99
C ALA A 301 6.85 -11.62 -3.33
N LEU A 302 6.99 -12.86 -3.80
CA LEU A 302 7.64 -13.22 -5.07
C LEU A 302 6.65 -13.73 -6.13
N GLY A 303 5.42 -14.07 -5.73
CA GLY A 303 4.39 -14.65 -6.61
C GLY A 303 3.27 -13.65 -6.86
N ALA A 304 3.26 -13.03 -8.05
CA ALA A 304 2.35 -11.94 -8.40
C ALA A 304 0.86 -12.23 -8.14
N ALA A 305 0.46 -13.50 -8.29
CA ALA A 305 -0.88 -13.97 -7.99
C ALA A 305 -0.90 -15.17 -7.05
N LYS A 306 0.12 -15.36 -6.21
CA LYS A 306 0.15 -16.47 -5.26
C LYS A 306 -0.07 -15.96 -3.85
N ALA A 307 -0.68 -16.80 -3.03
CA ALA A 307 -0.70 -16.61 -1.59
C ALA A 307 -0.10 -17.84 -0.91
N THR A 308 0.73 -17.59 0.08
CA THR A 308 1.20 -18.62 1.00
C THR A 308 0.12 -18.86 2.04
N VAL A 309 -0.25 -20.13 2.20
CA VAL A 309 -1.13 -20.58 3.28
C VAL A 309 -0.29 -21.29 4.31
N ARG A 310 -0.45 -20.90 5.57
CA ARG A 310 0.21 -21.53 6.70
C ARG A 310 -0.74 -21.61 7.89
N GLY A 311 -0.78 -22.75 8.55
CA GLY A 311 -1.52 -22.88 9.80
C GLY A 311 -1.65 -24.33 10.23
N ASP A 312 -2.50 -24.57 11.22
CA ASP A 312 -2.79 -25.90 11.72
C ASP A 312 -4.19 -26.34 11.30
N LEU A 313 -4.29 -27.60 10.89
CA LEU A 313 -5.52 -28.31 10.66
C LEU A 313 -5.66 -29.41 11.70
N ASN A 314 -6.89 -29.58 12.21
CA ASN A 314 -7.21 -30.67 13.12
C ASN A 314 -8.09 -31.68 12.39
N TRP A 315 -7.49 -32.80 12.06
CA TRP A 315 -8.15 -33.96 11.47
C TRP A 315 -8.73 -34.83 12.57
N THR A 316 -9.74 -35.61 12.22
CA THR A 316 -10.16 -36.75 13.04
C THR A 316 -9.78 -38.04 12.32
N ALA A 317 -9.10 -38.94 13.02
CA ALA A 317 -8.77 -40.27 12.55
C ALA A 317 -9.52 -41.31 13.39
N GLY A 318 -10.14 -42.29 12.75
CA GLY A 318 -10.84 -43.39 13.41
C GLY A 318 -10.42 -44.74 12.84
N GLY A 319 -10.30 -45.76 13.70
CA GLY A 319 -9.95 -47.12 13.31
C GLY A 319 -9.97 -48.09 14.50
N ALA A 320 -10.39 -49.33 14.27
CA ALA A 320 -10.41 -50.40 15.29
C ALA A 320 -11.07 -49.99 16.64
N GLY A 321 -12.18 -49.25 16.59
CA GLY A 321 -12.91 -48.78 17.78
C GLY A 321 -12.26 -47.62 18.54
N ARG A 322 -11.21 -47.01 17.98
CA ARG A 322 -10.52 -45.83 18.54
C ARG A 322 -10.73 -44.62 17.63
N GLN A 323 -10.69 -43.44 18.22
CA GLN A 323 -10.75 -42.16 17.53
C GLN A 323 -9.76 -41.19 18.18
N GLU A 324 -9.08 -40.39 17.37
CA GLU A 324 -8.18 -39.34 17.86
C GLU A 324 -8.23 -38.08 16.99
N SER A 325 -7.80 -36.97 17.57
CA SER A 325 -7.58 -35.71 16.86
C SER A 325 -6.12 -35.64 16.43
N VAL A 326 -5.87 -35.50 15.12
CA VAL A 326 -4.54 -35.38 14.53
C VAL A 326 -4.32 -33.92 14.11
N ARG A 327 -3.39 -33.24 14.78
CA ARG A 327 -2.97 -31.90 14.38
C ARG A 327 -1.92 -32.01 13.27
N GLN A 328 -2.18 -31.37 12.15
CA GLN A 328 -1.24 -31.24 11.04
C GLN A 328 -0.94 -29.77 10.80
N MET A 329 0.32 -29.38 10.85
CA MET A 329 0.75 -28.10 10.31
C MET A 329 0.75 -28.19 8.78
N ILE A 330 0.09 -27.27 8.11
CA ILE A 330 0.11 -27.16 6.66
C ILE A 330 0.91 -25.93 6.22
N TYR A 331 1.64 -26.12 5.14
CA TYR A 331 2.27 -25.03 4.39
C TYR A 331 2.11 -25.29 2.90
N GLY A 332 1.69 -24.27 2.16
CA GLY A 332 1.58 -24.40 0.72
C GLY A 332 1.25 -23.09 0.03
N THR A 333 0.95 -23.18 -1.25
CA THR A 333 0.63 -22.01 -2.08
C THR A 333 -0.73 -22.18 -2.73
N VAL A 334 -1.44 -21.06 -2.86
CA VAL A 334 -2.67 -20.96 -3.66
C VAL A 334 -2.40 -20.03 -4.83
N ASP A 335 -2.76 -20.46 -6.04
CA ASP A 335 -2.82 -19.56 -7.19
C ASP A 335 -4.15 -18.81 -7.19
N LEU A 336 -4.08 -17.50 -6.92
CA LEU A 336 -5.19 -16.56 -6.86
C LEU A 336 -5.52 -15.94 -8.23
N SER A 337 -4.75 -16.23 -9.28
CA SER A 337 -5.13 -15.91 -10.66
C SER A 337 -6.10 -16.92 -11.26
N ALA A 338 -6.11 -18.15 -10.74
CA ALA A 338 -7.02 -19.22 -11.16
C ALA A 338 -8.44 -19.05 -10.57
N ASN A 339 -9.44 -19.50 -11.32
CA ASN A 339 -10.82 -19.61 -10.85
C ASN A 339 -11.42 -20.98 -11.26
N PRO A 340 -11.67 -21.91 -10.31
CA PRO A 340 -11.43 -21.77 -8.87
C PRO A 340 -9.92 -21.76 -8.53
N ALA A 341 -9.58 -21.19 -7.37
CA ALA A 341 -8.22 -21.19 -6.86
C ALA A 341 -7.80 -22.61 -6.47
N VAL A 342 -6.53 -22.97 -6.67
CA VAL A 342 -6.01 -24.32 -6.38
C VAL A 342 -4.93 -24.25 -5.32
N PHE A 343 -5.06 -25.07 -4.27
CA PHE A 343 -4.06 -25.21 -3.21
C PHE A 343 -3.08 -26.34 -3.53
N VAL A 344 -1.79 -26.04 -3.44
CA VAL A 344 -0.70 -27.01 -3.56
C VAL A 344 0.05 -27.04 -2.23
N SER A 345 -0.13 -28.13 -1.48
CA SER A 345 0.62 -28.39 -0.25
C SER A 345 2.10 -28.61 -0.56
N SER A 346 2.97 -28.03 0.25
CA SER A 346 4.42 -28.20 0.19
C SER A 346 4.93 -29.10 1.32
N PHE A 347 4.22 -29.17 2.45
CA PHE A 347 4.36 -30.16 3.53
C PHE A 347 3.16 -30.08 4.49
#